data_AF-A0A820H9G8-F1
#
_entry.id   AF-A0A820H9G8-F1
#
_cell.length_a   1.000
_cell.length_b   1.000
_cell.length_c   1.000
_cell.angle_alpha   90.00
_cell.angle_beta   90.00
_cell.angle_gamma   90.00
#
_symmetry.space_group_name_H-M   'P 1'
#
loop_
_entity.id
_entity.type
_entity.pdbx_description
1 polymer ?
#
loop_
_entity_poly.entity_id
_entity_poly.type
_entity_poly.pdbx_seq_one_letter_code
_entity_poly.pdbx_strand_id
1 'polypeptide(L)'
;GLDYIDLYYAHRIDKTVPIEETVGAMKKLVDAGKVKYLGLSECSSDTLRRACAVHPIACVQIEYSPFSLDIERDEIGLLKTCRELGVALVCYSPLGRGICTGQYKSPADFKEGDSRGMWPRFSQENFPKNLVLVDQLTALAKQKGCTVGQLTLAWILAQGDDFIPIPGTSKIKNLEENAGAAQIKLSKEEIKEIRDACEKADIQGERYPAMFTATLFGDSAPKKN
;
A
#
# COMPACT_ATOMS: atom_id res chain seq x y z
N GLY A 1 28.59 -9.10 -0.06
CA GLY A 1 27.29 -8.69 -0.64
C GLY A 1 26.65 -9.88 -1.30
N LEU A 2 25.46 -9.73 -1.88
CA LEU A 2 24.80 -10.76 -2.68
C LEU A 2 25.17 -10.61 -4.17
N ASP A 3 25.18 -11.72 -4.92
CA ASP A 3 25.51 -11.72 -6.35
C ASP A 3 24.34 -11.31 -7.25
N TYR A 4 23.11 -11.40 -6.73
CA TYR A 4 21.87 -11.05 -7.40
C TYR A 4 20.85 -10.44 -6.43
N ILE A 5 19.82 -9.81 -6.98
CA ILE A 5 18.64 -9.28 -6.26
C ILE A 5 17.41 -10.10 -6.67
N ASP A 6 16.61 -10.61 -5.72
CA ASP A 6 15.39 -11.36 -6.09
C ASP A 6 14.37 -10.45 -6.78
N LEU A 7 14.10 -9.27 -6.25
CA LEU A 7 13.09 -8.34 -6.78
C LEU A 7 13.62 -6.91 -6.81
N TYR A 8 13.65 -6.31 -8.00
CA TYR A 8 14.17 -4.97 -8.23
C TYR A 8 13.08 -4.02 -8.75
N TYR A 9 12.95 -2.85 -8.14
CA TYR A 9 11.87 -1.91 -8.42
C TYR A 9 12.33 -0.66 -9.17
N ALA A 10 11.51 -0.17 -10.10
CA ALA A 10 11.45 1.26 -10.37
C ALA A 10 10.59 1.92 -9.28
N HIS A 11 11.22 2.69 -8.39
CA HIS A 11 10.56 3.21 -7.18
C HIS A 11 9.52 4.31 -7.49
N ARG A 12 9.78 5.15 -8.50
CA ARG A 12 8.84 6.14 -9.02
C ARG A 12 8.94 6.17 -10.53
N ILE A 13 7.83 6.53 -11.17
CA ILE A 13 7.75 6.64 -12.62
C ILE A 13 8.30 8.01 -13.05
N ASP A 14 9.29 7.98 -13.93
CA ASP A 14 9.77 9.18 -14.61
C ASP A 14 8.77 9.58 -15.69
N LYS A 15 8.19 10.78 -15.55
CA LYS A 15 7.17 11.30 -16.47
C LYS A 15 7.74 11.73 -17.83
N THR A 16 9.07 11.80 -17.96
CA THR A 16 9.77 12.26 -19.15
C THR A 16 10.34 11.12 -20.00
N VAL A 17 10.38 9.90 -19.45
CA VAL A 17 10.93 8.71 -20.10
C VAL A 17 9.80 7.69 -20.34
N PRO A 18 9.67 7.12 -21.55
CA PRO A 18 8.72 6.03 -21.78
C PRO A 18 9.02 4.82 -20.90
N ILE A 19 7.99 4.21 -20.31
CA ILE A 19 8.17 3.05 -19.42
C ILE A 19 8.87 1.88 -20.11
N GLU A 20 8.70 1.74 -21.43
CA GLU A 20 9.33 0.71 -22.24
C GLU A 20 10.86 0.83 -22.23
N GLU A 21 11.41 2.04 -22.17
CA GLU A 21 12.86 2.26 -22.07
C GLU A 21 13.36 1.86 -20.69
N THR A 22 12.65 2.29 -19.64
CA THR A 22 12.98 1.96 -18.24
C THR A 22 12.95 0.44 -18.00
N VAL A 23 11.85 -0.22 -18.36
CA VAL A 23 11.68 -1.66 -18.18
C VAL A 23 12.60 -2.43 -19.14
N GLY A 24 12.85 -1.93 -20.35
CA GLY A 24 13.82 -2.49 -21.27
C GLY A 24 15.25 -2.46 -20.70
N ALA A 25 15.63 -1.40 -20.00
CA ALA A 25 16.90 -1.33 -19.28
C ALA A 25 16.94 -2.29 -18.09
N MET A 26 15.87 -2.35 -17.28
CA MET A 26 15.75 -3.29 -16.15
C MET A 26 15.82 -4.76 -16.60
N LYS A 27 15.18 -5.10 -17.73
CA LYS A 27 15.23 -6.45 -18.32
C LYS A 27 16.66 -6.90 -18.63
N LYS A 28 17.56 -5.99 -19.05
CA LYS A 28 18.98 -6.35 -19.28
C LYS A 28 19.66 -6.85 -18.01
N LEU A 29 19.25 -6.38 -16.83
CA LEU A 29 19.75 -6.88 -15.55
C LEU A 29 19.24 -8.29 -15.25
N VAL A 30 18.00 -8.59 -15.67
CA VAL A 30 17.43 -9.94 -15.59
C VAL A 30 18.17 -10.89 -16.53
N ASP A 31 18.36 -10.49 -17.79
CA ASP A 31 19.08 -11.28 -18.79
C ASP A 31 20.53 -11.56 -18.36
N ALA A 32 21.16 -10.63 -17.64
CA ALA A 32 22.51 -10.78 -17.07
C ALA A 32 22.56 -11.59 -15.75
N GLY A 33 21.43 -12.10 -15.27
CA GLY A 33 21.34 -12.86 -14.02
C GLY A 33 21.56 -12.04 -12.75
N LYS A 34 21.48 -10.70 -12.83
CA LYS A 34 21.66 -9.79 -11.68
C LYS A 34 20.37 -9.55 -10.91
N VAL A 35 19.23 -9.76 -11.55
CA VAL A 35 17.90 -9.60 -10.97
C VAL A 35 17.02 -10.78 -11.37
N LYS A 36 16.18 -11.32 -10.48
CA LYS A 36 15.22 -12.38 -10.85
C LYS A 36 13.87 -11.83 -11.32
N TYR A 37 13.33 -10.85 -10.60
CA TYR A 37 12.00 -10.30 -10.83
C TYR A 37 12.01 -8.77 -10.86
N LEU A 38 11.11 -8.19 -11.66
CA LEU A 38 10.92 -6.75 -11.73
C LEU A 38 9.63 -6.34 -11.02
N GLY A 39 9.68 -5.23 -10.30
CA GLY A 39 8.52 -4.57 -9.71
C GLY A 39 8.43 -3.11 -10.14
N LEU A 40 7.23 -2.55 -10.03
CA LEU A 40 7.01 -1.10 -10.14
C LEU A 40 6.45 -0.58 -8.83
N SER A 41 6.58 0.71 -8.58
CA SER A 41 6.00 1.37 -7.42
C SER A 41 5.28 2.62 -7.86
N GLU A 42 4.08 2.83 -7.33
CA GLU A 42 3.29 4.05 -7.53
C GLU A 42 3.14 4.41 -9.02
N CYS A 43 2.82 3.41 -9.85
CA CYS A 43 2.55 3.57 -11.28
C CYS A 43 1.04 3.59 -11.56
N SER A 44 0.67 4.18 -12.70
CA SER A 44 -0.70 4.10 -13.22
C SER A 44 -1.02 2.73 -13.84
N SER A 45 -2.31 2.51 -14.12
CA SER A 45 -2.79 1.33 -14.87
C SER A 45 -2.24 1.28 -16.31
N ASP A 46 -2.14 2.41 -17.02
CA ASP A 46 -1.60 2.47 -18.39
C ASP A 46 -0.11 2.09 -18.41
N THR A 47 0.66 2.72 -17.52
CA THR A 47 2.09 2.48 -17.39
C THR A 47 2.36 1.01 -17.02
N LEU A 48 1.56 0.40 -16.15
CA LEU A 48 1.69 -1.02 -15.81
C LEU A 48 1.44 -1.94 -17.02
N ARG A 49 0.40 -1.70 -17.82
CA ARG A 49 0.10 -2.51 -19.02
C ARG A 49 1.26 -2.45 -20.02
N ARG A 50 1.77 -1.25 -20.28
CA ARG A 50 2.90 -1.02 -21.18
C ARG A 50 4.19 -1.66 -20.67
N ALA A 51 4.45 -1.60 -19.36
CA ALA A 51 5.57 -2.29 -18.73
C ALA A 51 5.50 -3.82 -18.93
N CYS A 52 4.35 -4.43 -18.63
CA CYS A 52 4.14 -5.87 -18.80
C CYS A 52 4.29 -6.33 -20.25
N ALA A 53 4.02 -5.47 -21.23
CA ALA A 53 4.25 -5.76 -22.65
C ALA A 53 5.74 -5.88 -23.02
N VAL A 54 6.65 -5.33 -22.21
CA VAL A 54 8.10 -5.40 -22.41
C VAL A 54 8.74 -6.55 -21.63
N HIS A 55 8.36 -6.71 -20.36
CA HIS A 55 8.83 -7.80 -19.49
C HIS A 55 7.80 -8.05 -18.38
N PRO A 56 7.59 -9.30 -17.93
CA PRO A 56 6.70 -9.59 -16.81
C PRO A 56 7.04 -8.76 -15.56
N ILE A 57 6.04 -8.05 -15.03
CA ILE A 57 6.16 -7.33 -13.75
C ILE A 57 5.54 -8.21 -12.68
N ALA A 58 6.33 -8.60 -11.67
CA ALA A 58 5.89 -9.52 -10.63
C ALA A 58 4.94 -8.84 -9.63
N CYS A 59 5.16 -7.55 -9.35
CA CYS A 59 4.34 -6.81 -8.41
C CYS A 59 4.34 -5.30 -8.63
N VAL A 60 3.30 -4.65 -8.11
CA VAL A 60 3.24 -3.22 -7.87
C VAL A 60 3.25 -2.94 -6.38
N GLN A 61 4.18 -2.09 -5.93
CA GLN A 61 4.19 -1.57 -4.56
C GLN A 61 3.36 -0.28 -4.50
N ILE A 62 2.35 -0.26 -3.64
CA ILE A 62 1.40 0.85 -3.49
C ILE A 62 0.91 0.94 -2.04
N GLU A 63 0.45 2.11 -1.58
CA GLU A 63 -0.19 2.17 -0.25
C GLU A 63 -1.58 1.58 -0.32
N TYR A 64 -1.85 0.69 0.63
CA TYR A 64 -3.13 0.06 0.77
C TYR A 64 -3.36 -0.28 2.23
N SER A 65 -4.49 0.18 2.76
CA SER A 65 -4.91 -0.03 4.15
C SER A 65 -6.40 0.30 4.25
N PRO A 66 -7.06 0.02 5.40
CA PRO A 66 -8.40 0.56 5.69
C PRO A 66 -8.54 2.08 5.44
N PHE A 67 -7.44 2.83 5.53
CA PHE A 67 -7.38 4.28 5.31
C PHE A 67 -7.12 4.71 3.86
N SER A 68 -6.81 3.79 2.95
CA SER A 68 -6.41 4.11 1.57
C SER A 68 -6.80 2.95 0.66
N LEU A 69 -8.01 3.07 0.10
CA LEU A 69 -8.62 2.12 -0.83
C LEU A 69 -8.60 2.65 -2.27
N ASP A 70 -7.83 3.69 -2.55
CA ASP A 70 -7.85 4.44 -3.82
C ASP A 70 -7.66 3.56 -5.05
N ILE A 71 -6.84 2.50 -4.94
CA ILE A 71 -6.56 1.56 -6.03
C ILE A 71 -7.76 0.73 -6.48
N GLU A 72 -8.79 0.63 -5.64
CA GLU A 72 -10.02 -0.09 -5.90
C GLU A 72 -11.02 0.73 -6.72
N ARG A 73 -10.89 2.07 -6.70
CA ARG A 73 -11.80 2.98 -7.39
C ARG A 73 -11.65 2.87 -8.91
N ASP A 74 -12.77 2.93 -9.63
CA ASP A 74 -12.80 2.76 -11.08
C ASP A 74 -11.96 3.82 -11.82
N GLU A 75 -11.86 5.04 -11.28
CA GLU A 75 -11.07 6.12 -11.88
C GLU A 75 -9.56 5.85 -11.84
N ILE A 76 -9.08 5.08 -10.85
CA ILE A 76 -7.68 4.67 -10.73
C ILE A 76 -7.46 3.31 -11.40
N GLY A 77 -8.37 2.35 -11.16
CA GLY A 77 -8.45 1.05 -11.82
C GLY A 77 -7.24 0.12 -11.61
N LEU A 78 -6.34 0.45 -10.68
CA LEU A 78 -5.05 -0.23 -10.55
C LEU A 78 -5.20 -1.64 -10.02
N LEU A 79 -6.08 -1.89 -9.03
CA LEU A 79 -6.33 -3.23 -8.52
C LEU A 79 -6.86 -4.16 -9.62
N LYS A 80 -7.84 -3.68 -10.39
CA LYS A 80 -8.41 -4.43 -11.53
C LYS A 80 -7.32 -4.75 -12.55
N THR A 81 -6.50 -3.77 -12.91
CA THR A 81 -5.40 -3.96 -13.87
C THR A 81 -4.35 -4.95 -13.36
N CYS A 82 -3.99 -4.91 -12.07
CA CYS A 82 -3.05 -5.87 -11.48
C CYS A 82 -3.59 -7.30 -11.59
N ARG A 83 -4.86 -7.53 -11.24
CA ARG A 83 -5.50 -8.84 -11.34
C ARG A 83 -5.60 -9.36 -12.78
N GLU A 84 -5.96 -8.50 -13.72
CA GLU A 84 -6.00 -8.85 -15.15
C GLU A 84 -4.62 -9.29 -15.70
N LEU A 85 -3.55 -8.69 -15.20
CA LEU A 85 -2.18 -8.96 -15.64
C LEU A 85 -1.46 -10.02 -14.80
N GLY A 86 -2.08 -10.54 -13.73
CA GLY A 86 -1.45 -11.48 -12.80
C GLY A 86 -0.32 -10.87 -11.96
N VAL A 87 -0.41 -9.58 -11.66
CA VAL A 87 0.59 -8.80 -10.91
C VAL A 87 0.16 -8.71 -9.45
N ALA A 88 1.05 -9.06 -8.52
CA ALA A 88 0.77 -8.95 -7.09
C ALA A 88 0.82 -7.50 -6.59
N LEU A 89 0.13 -7.21 -5.48
CA LEU A 89 0.18 -5.94 -4.78
C LEU A 89 1.03 -6.06 -3.51
N VAL A 90 2.09 -5.26 -3.44
CA VAL A 90 2.91 -5.12 -2.24
C VAL A 90 2.46 -3.87 -1.49
N CYS A 91 1.73 -4.07 -0.39
CA CYS A 91 1.03 -3.00 0.31
C CYS A 91 1.94 -2.31 1.32
N TYR A 92 2.36 -1.08 1.02
CA TYR A 92 3.13 -0.26 1.96
C TYR A 92 2.23 0.59 2.86
N SER A 93 2.78 1.04 4.00
CA SER A 93 2.03 1.69 5.08
C SER A 93 0.73 0.96 5.47
N PRO A 94 0.71 -0.39 5.57
CA PRO A 94 -0.54 -1.15 5.73
C PRO A 94 -1.28 -0.83 7.04
N LEU A 95 -0.57 -0.28 8.03
CA LEU A 95 -1.12 0.16 9.31
C LEU A 95 -1.56 1.64 9.31
N GLY A 96 -1.82 2.24 8.14
CA GLY A 96 -2.21 3.64 8.02
C GLY A 96 -1.20 4.59 8.67
N ARG A 97 0.10 4.28 8.51
CA ARG A 97 1.22 5.02 9.14
C ARG A 97 1.11 5.07 10.66
N GLY A 98 0.64 3.96 11.23
CA GLY A 98 0.51 3.74 12.66
C GLY A 98 -0.87 4.07 13.21
N ILE A 99 -1.74 4.79 12.49
CA ILE A 99 -3.08 5.12 13.01
C ILE A 99 -3.95 3.86 13.19
N CYS A 100 -3.83 2.87 12.31
CA CYS A 100 -4.55 1.58 12.40
C CYS A 100 -3.96 0.63 13.45
N THR A 101 -3.12 1.14 14.37
CA THR A 101 -2.72 0.40 15.57
C THR A 101 -3.53 0.81 16.81
N GLY A 102 -4.33 1.88 16.71
CA GLY A 102 -5.06 2.46 17.83
C GLY A 102 -4.20 3.27 18.80
N GLN A 103 -2.89 3.41 18.57
CA GLN A 103 -1.96 4.07 19.50
C GLN A 103 -2.12 5.59 19.54
N TYR A 104 -2.63 6.21 18.47
CA TYR A 104 -2.80 7.66 18.36
C TYR A 104 -4.28 8.00 18.53
N LYS A 105 -4.56 8.95 19.42
CA LYS A 105 -5.89 9.49 19.76
C LYS A 105 -6.04 10.95 19.37
N SER A 106 -4.94 11.65 19.13
CA SER A 106 -4.93 13.00 18.57
C SER A 106 -3.63 13.28 17.80
N PRO A 107 -3.57 14.34 16.98
CA PRO A 107 -2.31 14.78 16.38
C PRO A 107 -1.23 15.15 17.41
N ALA A 108 -1.62 15.45 18.65
CA ALA A 108 -0.67 15.75 19.74
C ALA A 108 0.10 14.52 20.24
N ASP A 109 -0.32 13.30 19.87
CA ASP A 109 0.39 12.07 20.20
C ASP A 109 1.59 11.81 19.27
N PHE A 110 1.73 12.60 18.20
CA PHE A 110 2.92 12.58 17.37
C PHE A 110 4.10 13.24 18.09
N LYS A 111 5.30 12.72 17.85
CA LYS A 111 6.52 13.34 18.36
C LYS A 111 6.76 14.67 17.67
N GLU A 112 7.42 15.59 18.37
CA GLU A 112 7.93 16.81 17.76
C GLU A 112 8.81 16.47 16.54
N GLY A 113 8.58 17.17 15.42
CA GLY A 113 9.26 16.91 14.15
C GLY A 113 8.70 15.76 13.31
N ASP A 114 7.62 15.09 13.75
CA ASP A 114 6.99 14.05 12.95
C ASP A 114 6.32 14.62 11.70
N SER A 115 6.76 14.15 10.53
CA SER A 115 6.25 14.60 9.24
C SER A 115 4.73 14.45 9.06
N ARG A 116 4.09 13.50 9.77
CA ARG A 116 2.63 13.28 9.72
C ARG A 116 1.85 14.50 10.15
N GLY A 117 2.42 15.39 10.97
CA GLY A 117 1.79 16.65 11.36
C GLY A 117 1.47 17.59 10.19
N MET A 118 2.13 17.41 9.04
CA MET A 118 1.86 18.20 7.82
C MET A 118 0.80 17.57 6.91
N TRP A 119 0.31 16.39 7.24
CA TRP A 119 -0.47 15.58 6.30
C TRP A 119 -1.96 15.90 6.47
N PRO A 120 -2.70 16.18 5.39
CA PRO A 120 -4.09 16.63 5.51
C PRO A 120 -4.99 15.67 6.30
N ARG A 121 -4.83 14.35 6.14
CA ARG A 121 -5.60 13.34 6.90
C ARG A 121 -5.31 13.27 8.40
N PHE A 122 -4.23 13.90 8.85
CA PHE A 122 -3.83 13.95 10.25
C PHE A 122 -3.90 15.36 10.84
N SER A 123 -4.55 16.30 10.14
CA SER A 123 -4.79 17.66 10.65
C SER A 123 -5.71 17.64 11.87
N GLN A 124 -5.68 18.70 12.67
CA GLN A 124 -6.60 18.87 13.81
C GLN A 124 -8.08 18.76 13.40
N GLU A 125 -8.41 19.16 12.18
CA GLU A 125 -9.77 19.08 11.65
C GLU A 125 -10.17 17.67 11.23
N ASN A 126 -9.29 16.96 10.52
CA ASN A 126 -9.62 15.67 9.91
C ASN A 126 -9.36 14.48 10.82
N PHE A 127 -8.40 14.59 11.73
CA PHE A 127 -8.00 13.47 12.60
C PHE A 127 -9.18 12.92 13.41
N PRO A 128 -10.02 13.73 14.10
CA PRO A 128 -11.16 13.20 14.85
C PRO A 128 -12.19 12.49 13.96
N LYS A 129 -12.41 12.99 12.74
CA LYS A 129 -13.32 12.37 11.75
C LYS A 129 -12.80 10.99 11.33
N ASN A 130 -11.50 10.89 11.10
CA ASN A 130 -10.83 9.66 10.68
C ASN A 130 -10.67 8.64 11.83
N LEU A 131 -10.63 9.09 13.08
CA LEU A 131 -10.49 8.22 14.25
C LEU A 131 -11.69 7.29 14.44
N VAL A 132 -12.86 7.64 13.91
CA VAL A 132 -14.07 6.80 13.93
C VAL A 132 -13.79 5.41 13.36
N LEU A 133 -13.05 5.31 12.25
CA LEU A 133 -12.67 4.02 11.68
C LEU A 133 -11.78 3.22 12.64
N VAL A 134 -10.82 3.89 13.28
CA VAL A 134 -9.88 3.26 14.21
C VAL A 134 -10.61 2.72 15.43
N ASP A 135 -11.59 3.45 15.95
CA ASP A 135 -12.38 3.01 17.09
C ASP A 135 -13.27 1.80 16.73
N GLN A 136 -13.85 1.77 15.52
CA GLN A 136 -14.56 0.60 15.01
C GLN A 136 -13.63 -0.62 14.87
N LEU A 137 -12.46 -0.45 14.24
CA LEU A 137 -11.46 -1.52 14.12
C LEU A 137 -10.98 -1.98 15.50
N THR A 138 -10.88 -1.08 16.48
CA THR A 138 -10.52 -1.41 17.87
C THR A 138 -11.56 -2.30 18.52
N ALA A 139 -12.85 -1.99 18.33
CA ALA A 139 -13.94 -2.81 18.85
C ALA A 139 -13.94 -4.22 18.22
N LEU A 140 -13.77 -4.30 16.89
CA LEU A 140 -13.70 -5.57 16.16
C LEU A 140 -12.47 -6.40 16.57
N ALA A 141 -11.31 -5.76 16.73
CA ALA A 141 -10.08 -6.44 17.16
C ALA A 141 -10.24 -7.03 18.57
N LYS A 142 -10.89 -6.28 19.47
CA LYS A 142 -11.21 -6.74 20.83
C LYS A 142 -12.15 -7.95 20.80
N GLN A 143 -13.18 -7.94 19.97
CA GLN A 143 -14.08 -9.10 19.81
C GLN A 143 -13.34 -10.32 19.23
N LYS A 144 -12.45 -10.10 18.26
CA LYS A 144 -11.62 -11.15 17.67
C LYS A 144 -10.56 -11.71 18.61
N GLY A 145 -10.15 -10.94 19.63
CA GLY A 145 -9.08 -11.28 20.55
C GLY A 145 -7.67 -11.05 19.99
N CYS A 146 -7.50 -10.03 19.15
CA CYS A 146 -6.19 -9.65 18.57
C CYS A 146 -5.93 -8.15 18.70
N THR A 147 -4.73 -7.69 18.33
CA THR A 147 -4.45 -6.25 18.29
C THR A 147 -5.07 -5.61 17.05
N VAL A 148 -5.32 -4.29 17.08
CA VAL A 148 -5.86 -3.55 15.92
C VAL A 148 -4.93 -3.67 14.72
N GLY A 149 -3.61 -3.66 14.97
CA GLY A 149 -2.61 -3.84 13.92
C GLY A 149 -2.69 -5.23 13.30
N GLN A 150 -2.85 -6.27 14.11
CA GLN A 150 -3.04 -7.62 13.61
C GLN A 150 -4.34 -7.79 12.83
N LEU A 151 -5.46 -7.26 13.33
CA LEU A 151 -6.74 -7.28 12.60
C LEU A 151 -6.60 -6.60 11.23
N THR A 152 -5.96 -5.44 11.19
CA THR A 152 -5.72 -4.67 9.96
C THR A 152 -4.92 -5.48 8.95
N LEU A 153 -3.80 -6.08 9.38
CA LEU A 153 -2.95 -6.89 8.50
C LEU A 153 -3.66 -8.16 8.02
N ALA A 154 -4.39 -8.83 8.90
CA ALA A 154 -5.18 -10.01 8.55
C ALA A 154 -6.28 -9.67 7.53
N TRP A 155 -6.90 -8.51 7.65
CA TRP A 155 -7.89 -8.04 6.68
C TRP A 155 -7.28 -7.72 5.31
N ILE A 156 -6.08 -7.12 5.26
CA ILE A 156 -5.36 -6.90 3.99
C ILE A 156 -5.02 -8.25 3.32
N LEU A 157 -4.50 -9.21 4.09
CA LEU A 157 -4.23 -10.57 3.58
C LEU A 157 -5.50 -11.28 3.07
N ALA A 158 -6.65 -10.97 3.65
CA ALA A 158 -7.94 -11.55 3.24
C ALA A 158 -8.49 -10.98 1.92
N GLN A 159 -7.87 -9.95 1.33
CA GLN A 159 -8.31 -9.40 0.04
C GLN A 159 -7.94 -10.27 -1.16
N GLY A 160 -7.01 -11.20 -0.98
CA GLY A 160 -6.60 -12.19 -1.96
C GLY A 160 -5.14 -12.61 -1.78
N ASP A 161 -4.77 -13.75 -2.38
CA ASP A 161 -3.38 -14.24 -2.37
C ASP A 161 -2.40 -13.29 -3.08
N ASP A 162 -2.93 -12.34 -3.86
CA ASP A 162 -2.23 -11.25 -4.54
C ASP A 162 -1.90 -10.06 -3.63
N PHE A 163 -2.31 -10.04 -2.36
CA PHE A 163 -2.02 -8.96 -1.40
C PHE A 163 -0.91 -9.31 -0.42
N ILE A 164 0.19 -8.55 -0.46
CA ILE A 164 1.40 -8.78 0.35
C ILE A 164 1.72 -7.52 1.17
N PRO A 165 1.20 -7.38 2.41
CA PRO A 165 1.52 -6.24 3.25
C PRO A 165 2.96 -6.31 3.78
N ILE A 166 3.64 -5.15 3.79
CA ILE A 166 5.03 -5.01 4.26
C ILE A 166 5.14 -4.06 5.48
N PRO A 167 4.59 -4.43 6.65
CA PRO A 167 4.65 -3.60 7.84
C PRO A 167 6.09 -3.49 8.37
N GLY A 168 6.65 -2.29 8.34
CA GLY A 168 7.99 -2.00 8.90
C GLY A 168 7.97 -1.81 10.42
N THR A 169 9.08 -2.17 11.08
CA THR A 169 9.28 -1.95 12.52
C THR A 169 10.76 -1.95 12.88
N SER A 170 11.13 -1.26 13.96
CA SER A 170 12.46 -1.30 14.59
C SER A 170 12.50 -2.11 15.90
N LYS A 171 11.38 -2.71 16.31
CA LYS A 171 11.25 -3.47 17.56
C LYS A 171 10.85 -4.92 17.28
N ILE A 172 11.53 -5.88 17.90
CA ILE A 172 11.26 -7.32 17.77
C ILE A 172 9.81 -7.65 18.16
N LYS A 173 9.33 -7.12 19.29
CA LYS A 173 7.94 -7.34 19.74
C LYS A 173 6.92 -6.99 18.66
N ASN A 174 7.12 -5.88 17.95
CA ASN A 174 6.23 -5.45 16.88
C ASN A 174 6.39 -6.34 15.63
N LEU A 175 7.58 -6.88 15.36
CA LEU A 175 7.80 -7.84 14.28
C LEU A 175 7.00 -9.12 14.56
N GLU A 176 7.09 -9.65 15.78
CA GLU A 176 6.36 -10.83 16.22
C GLU A 176 4.83 -10.59 16.19
N GLU A 177 4.37 -9.43 16.66
CA GLU A 177 2.97 -9.03 16.58
C GLU A 177 2.47 -8.99 15.13
N ASN A 178 3.21 -8.30 14.24
CA ASN A 178 2.87 -8.21 12.81
C ASN A 178 2.85 -9.58 12.14
N ALA A 179 3.83 -10.44 12.42
CA ALA A 179 3.91 -11.79 11.86
C ALA A 179 2.73 -12.67 12.35
N GLY A 180 2.30 -12.47 13.61
CA GLY A 180 1.14 -13.16 14.17
C GLY A 180 -0.18 -12.90 13.41
N ALA A 181 -0.28 -11.79 12.67
CA ALA A 181 -1.46 -11.48 11.85
C ALA A 181 -1.75 -12.56 10.79
N ALA A 182 -0.72 -13.23 10.26
CA ALA A 182 -0.89 -14.29 9.26
C ALA A 182 -1.63 -15.54 9.81
N GLN A 183 -1.69 -15.68 11.14
CA GLN A 183 -2.39 -16.77 11.81
C GLN A 183 -3.86 -16.45 12.10
N ILE A 184 -4.26 -15.18 11.95
CA ILE A 184 -5.64 -14.77 12.19
C ILE A 184 -6.48 -15.13 10.96
N LYS A 185 -7.49 -15.98 11.17
CA LYS A 185 -8.49 -16.31 10.15
C LYS A 185 -9.74 -15.48 10.39
N LEU A 186 -10.02 -14.57 9.47
CA LEU A 186 -11.25 -13.79 9.47
C LEU A 186 -12.36 -14.58 8.75
N SER A 187 -13.56 -14.59 9.31
CA SER A 187 -14.74 -15.12 8.64
C SER A 187 -15.18 -14.17 7.52
N LYS A 188 -16.05 -14.64 6.62
CA LYS A 188 -16.59 -13.79 5.54
C LYS A 188 -17.37 -12.60 6.11
N GLU A 189 -18.07 -12.82 7.21
CA GLU A 189 -18.85 -11.82 7.93
C GLU A 189 -17.92 -10.77 8.57
N GLU A 190 -16.84 -11.19 9.22
CA GLU A 190 -15.85 -10.27 9.80
C GLU A 190 -15.14 -9.44 8.71
N ILE A 191 -14.76 -10.06 7.59
CA ILE A 191 -14.18 -9.35 6.44
C ILE A 191 -15.15 -8.29 5.92
N LYS A 192 -16.44 -8.66 5.79
CA LYS A 192 -17.49 -7.75 5.35
C LYS A 192 -17.70 -6.62 6.36
N GLU A 193 -17.72 -6.90 7.66
CA GLU A 193 -17.92 -5.89 8.69
C GLU A 193 -16.78 -4.86 8.70
N ILE A 194 -15.53 -5.32 8.58
CA ILE A 194 -14.37 -4.43 8.45
C ILE A 194 -14.46 -3.61 7.15
N ARG A 195 -14.84 -4.24 6.03
CA ARG A 195 -15.03 -3.56 4.74
C ARG A 195 -16.09 -2.46 4.84
N ASP A 196 -17.25 -2.76 5.41
CA ASP A 196 -18.35 -1.80 5.62
C ASP A 196 -17.89 -0.62 6.49
N ALA A 197 -17.05 -0.87 7.52
CA ALA A 197 -16.47 0.18 8.34
C ALA A 197 -15.54 1.10 7.53
N CYS A 198 -14.68 0.53 6.69
CA CYS A 198 -13.76 1.29 5.83
C CYS A 198 -14.52 2.20 4.85
N GLU A 199 -15.56 1.66 4.20
CA GLU A 199 -16.36 2.40 3.22
C GLU A 199 -17.17 3.53 3.85
N LYS A 200 -17.74 3.29 5.06
CA LYS A 200 -18.52 4.30 5.79
C LYS A 200 -17.67 5.42 6.39
N ALA A 201 -16.40 5.15 6.67
CA ALA A 201 -15.54 6.09 7.37
C ALA A 201 -15.25 7.37 6.57
N ASP A 202 -15.38 7.33 5.24
CA ASP A 202 -15.10 8.43 4.32
C ASP A 202 -13.87 9.25 4.75
N ILE A 203 -12.68 8.65 4.62
CA ILE A 203 -11.44 9.23 5.16
C ILE A 203 -11.21 10.63 4.61
N GLN A 204 -11.18 11.60 5.53
CA GLN A 204 -11.05 13.01 5.24
C GLN A 204 -9.59 13.43 5.11
N GLY A 205 -9.32 14.28 4.12
CA GLY A 205 -8.01 14.82 3.83
C GLY A 205 -7.13 13.89 2.99
N GLU A 206 -6.36 14.52 2.10
CA GLU A 206 -5.45 13.84 1.20
C GLU A 206 -4.38 13.00 1.90
N ARG A 207 -3.92 11.97 1.17
CA ARG A 207 -2.85 11.05 1.59
C ARG A 207 -1.50 11.69 1.81
N TYR A 208 -1.22 12.71 1.01
CA TYR A 208 0.02 13.46 1.05
C TYR A 208 -0.29 14.96 0.98
N PRO A 209 0.61 15.80 1.49
CA PRO A 209 0.60 17.23 1.14
C PRO A 209 0.63 17.42 -0.38
N ALA A 210 0.01 18.51 -0.87
CA ALA A 210 -0.15 18.78 -2.30
C ALA A 210 1.16 18.72 -3.11
N MET A 211 2.30 19.09 -2.51
CA MET A 211 3.60 19.03 -3.17
C MET A 211 4.06 17.60 -3.54
N PHE A 212 3.48 16.57 -2.91
CA PHE A 212 3.88 15.17 -3.11
C PHE A 212 2.82 14.34 -3.86
N THR A 213 1.61 14.87 -4.08
CA THR A 213 0.52 14.13 -4.74
C THR A 213 0.83 13.81 -6.20
N ALA A 214 1.63 14.65 -6.87
CA ALA A 214 2.06 14.42 -8.24
C ALA A 214 2.88 13.13 -8.45
N THR A 215 3.36 12.51 -7.37
CA THR A 215 4.11 11.24 -7.42
C THR A 215 3.23 10.00 -7.31
N LEU A 216 1.94 10.16 -6.98
CA LEU A 216 0.98 9.07 -6.90
C LEU A 216 0.56 8.62 -8.29
N PHE A 217 0.38 7.31 -8.47
CA PHE A 217 -0.15 6.71 -9.70
C PHE A 217 0.53 7.26 -10.96
N GLY A 218 1.87 7.34 -10.94
CA GLY A 218 2.66 8.02 -11.94
C GLY A 218 2.52 7.41 -13.34
N ASP A 219 2.24 8.26 -14.30
CA ASP A 219 2.30 7.95 -15.72
C ASP A 219 3.67 8.26 -16.32
N SER A 220 4.13 7.38 -17.20
CA SER A 220 5.34 7.58 -18.01
C SER A 220 5.02 8.34 -19.31
N ALA A 221 6.05 8.94 -19.92
CA ALA A 221 5.88 9.54 -21.24
C ALA A 221 5.37 8.51 -22.26
N PRO A 222 4.57 8.89 -23.26
CA PRO A 222 4.22 7.99 -24.35
C PRO A 222 5.47 7.62 -25.14
N LYS A 223 5.51 6.41 -25.69
CA LYS A 223 6.56 6.00 -26.61
C LYS A 223 6.52 6.91 -27.84
N LYS A 224 7.64 7.56 -28.18
CA LYS A 224 7.76 8.31 -29.43
C LYS A 224 7.84 7.31 -30.57
N ASN A 225 6.95 7.48 -31.56
CA ASN A 225 6.94 6.69 -32.80
C ASN A 225 8.23 6.86 -33.60
#